data_AF-A0A1J9UWZ7-F1
#
_entry.id   AF-A0A1J9UWZ7-F1
#
_cell.length_a   1.000
_cell.length_b   1.000
_cell.length_c   1.000
_cell.angle_alpha   90.00
_cell.angle_beta   90.00
_cell.angle_gamma   90.00
#
_symmetry.space_group_name_H-M   'P 1'
#
loop_
_entity.id
_entity.type
_entity.pdbx_description
1 polymer ?
#
loop_
_entity_poly.entity_id
_entity_poly.type
_entity_poly.pdbx_seq_one_letter_code
_entity_poly.pdbx_strand_id
1 'polypeptide(L)'
;MKNVGSFGLIYRGRIARMNGFDDVLFLDSLGRISEGSIWNIGFLDGNRIIWPKAEILPGIAMQLIQAGLEKNIIKTVTCKIYFMDTIF
;
A
#
# COMPACT_ATOMS: atom_id res chain seq x y z
N MET A 1 -13.09 7.14 0.21
CA MET A 1 -14.27 6.29 0.49
C MET A 1 -14.32 5.17 -0.53
N LYS A 2 -14.56 3.91 -0.11
CA LYS A 2 -14.68 2.79 -1.04
C LYS A 2 -15.91 3.02 -1.93
N ASN A 3 -15.72 2.98 -3.24
CA ASN A 3 -16.77 3.28 -4.22
C ASN A 3 -16.73 2.29 -5.40
N VAL A 4 -17.74 2.35 -6.26
CA VAL A 4 -17.90 1.44 -7.41
C VAL A 4 -17.03 1.80 -8.62
N GLY A 5 -16.30 2.92 -8.59
CA GLY A 5 -15.40 3.38 -9.65
C GLY A 5 -14.08 2.60 -9.74
N SER A 6 -14.13 1.28 -9.70
CA SER A 6 -12.94 0.40 -9.67
C SER A 6 -12.40 0.02 -11.05
N PHE A 7 -13.02 0.47 -12.15
CA PHE A 7 -12.63 0.10 -13.52
C PHE A 7 -11.16 0.38 -13.83
N GLY A 8 -10.63 1.53 -13.41
CA GLY A 8 -9.23 1.89 -13.61
C GLY A 8 -8.27 0.97 -12.85
N LEU A 9 -8.63 0.58 -11.62
CA LEU A 9 -7.86 -0.35 -10.80
C LEU A 9 -7.83 -1.75 -11.43
N ILE A 10 -9.00 -2.23 -11.88
CA ILE A 10 -9.14 -3.54 -12.56
C ILE A 10 -8.34 -3.55 -13.87
N TYR A 11 -8.45 -2.51 -14.69
CA TYR A 11 -7.72 -2.41 -15.95
C TYR A 11 -6.21 -2.48 -15.72
N ARG A 12 -5.68 -1.69 -14.77
CA ARG A 12 -4.24 -1.70 -14.46
C ARG A 12 -3.79 -3.05 -13.90
N GLY A 13 -4.56 -3.67 -13.02
CA GLY A 13 -4.29 -5.02 -12.53
C GLY A 13 -4.28 -6.08 -13.65
N ARG A 14 -5.14 -5.93 -14.68
CA ARG A 14 -5.10 -6.78 -15.88
C ARG A 14 -3.82 -6.57 -16.68
N ILE A 15 -3.39 -5.32 -16.87
CA ILE A 15 -2.14 -5.01 -17.58
C ILE A 15 -0.94 -5.62 -16.84
N ALA A 16 -0.86 -5.54 -15.51
CA ALA A 16 0.19 -6.21 -14.74
C ALA A 16 0.25 -7.71 -15.01
N ARG A 17 -0.90 -8.39 -14.95
CA ARG A 17 -1.01 -9.84 -15.24
C ARG A 17 -0.58 -10.20 -16.65
N MET A 18 -0.92 -9.37 -17.64
CA MET A 18 -0.47 -9.57 -19.02
C MET A 18 1.05 -9.40 -19.18
N ASN A 19 1.71 -8.68 -18.28
CA ASN A 19 3.16 -8.51 -18.23
C ASN A 19 3.84 -9.51 -17.27
N GLY A 20 3.13 -10.52 -16.79
CA GLY A 20 3.69 -11.58 -15.93
C GLY A 20 3.77 -11.24 -14.44
N PHE A 21 3.17 -10.14 -13.99
CA PHE A 21 3.09 -9.76 -12.57
C PHE A 21 1.73 -10.12 -11.96
N ASP A 22 1.66 -10.33 -10.66
CA ASP A 22 0.40 -10.69 -9.99
C ASP A 22 -0.59 -9.52 -9.88
N ASP A 23 -0.08 -8.31 -9.66
CA ASP A 23 -0.86 -7.09 -9.51
C ASP A 23 -0.02 -5.81 -9.72
N VAL A 24 -0.66 -4.65 -9.62
CA VAL A 24 -0.05 -3.31 -9.68
C VAL A 24 0.15 -2.71 -8.30
N LEU A 25 1.20 -1.89 -8.16
CA LEU A 25 1.41 -0.96 -7.05
C LEU A 25 1.26 0.48 -7.57
N PHE A 26 0.43 1.29 -6.93
CA PHE A 26 0.19 2.68 -7.32
C PHE A 26 1.09 3.67 -6.58
N LEU A 27 1.34 4.76 -7.29
CA LEU A 27 1.87 5.99 -6.73
C LEU A 27 0.75 7.02 -6.66
N ASP A 28 0.77 7.86 -5.64
CA ASP A 28 -0.11 9.03 -5.58
C ASP A 28 0.37 10.17 -6.48
N SER A 29 -0.37 11.28 -6.47
CA SER A 29 -0.06 12.47 -7.28
C SER A 29 1.30 13.11 -6.99
N LEU A 30 1.93 12.78 -5.84
CA LEU A 30 3.26 13.25 -5.46
C LEU A 30 4.35 12.20 -5.70
N GLY A 31 4.03 11.09 -6.38
CA GLY A 31 4.98 10.02 -6.68
C GLY A 31 5.32 9.12 -5.49
N ARG A 32 4.51 9.16 -4.41
CA ARG A 32 4.72 8.32 -3.22
C ARG A 32 3.97 7.01 -3.36
N ILE A 33 4.54 5.94 -2.84
CA ILE A 33 3.89 4.62 -2.77
C ILE A 33 2.58 4.75 -1.99
N SER A 34 1.49 4.26 -2.61
CA SER A 34 0.13 4.36 -2.09
C SER A 34 -0.42 2.98 -1.71
N GLU A 35 -1.02 2.27 -2.67
CA GLU A 35 -1.72 1.01 -2.48
C GLU A 35 -1.74 0.20 -3.79
N GLY A 36 -2.19 -1.05 -3.74
CA GLY A 36 -2.38 -1.87 -4.93
C GLY A 36 -3.79 -1.75 -5.51
N SER A 37 -4.15 -2.65 -6.44
CA SER A 37 -5.47 -2.60 -7.07
C SER A 37 -6.63 -2.76 -6.08
N ILE A 38 -6.45 -3.58 -5.03
CA ILE A 38 -7.46 -3.90 -4.02
C ILE A 38 -6.88 -4.10 -2.59
N TRP A 39 -5.61 -3.78 -2.36
CA TRP A 39 -4.91 -4.02 -1.09
C TRP A 39 -4.08 -2.81 -0.66
N ASN A 40 -3.94 -2.62 0.66
CA ASN A 40 -2.98 -1.67 1.23
C ASN A 40 -1.60 -2.31 1.40
N ILE A 41 -0.55 -1.49 1.50
CA ILE A 41 0.82 -1.97 1.72
C ILE A 41 1.44 -1.43 2.99
N GLY A 42 2.26 -2.27 3.62
CA GLY A 42 3.18 -1.90 4.68
C GLY A 42 4.50 -2.63 4.48
N PHE A 43 5.60 -2.03 4.92
CA PHE A 43 6.94 -2.59 4.80
C PHE A 43 7.49 -2.94 6.19
N LEU A 44 8.45 -3.86 6.26
CA LEU A 44 9.17 -4.20 7.48
C LEU A 44 10.66 -3.94 7.23
N ASP A 45 11.29 -3.07 8.03
CA ASP A 45 12.73 -2.77 7.93
C ASP A 45 13.57 -3.50 9.01
N GLY A 46 13.06 -4.65 9.46
CA GLY A 46 13.70 -5.51 10.45
C GLY A 46 13.07 -5.41 11.84
N ASN A 47 12.80 -4.20 12.35
CA ASN A 47 12.25 -4.04 13.71
C ASN A 47 10.98 -3.19 13.83
N ARG A 48 10.54 -2.56 12.74
CA ARG A 48 9.32 -1.75 12.74
C ARG A 48 8.56 -1.89 11.42
N ILE A 49 7.25 -1.69 11.52
CA ILE A 49 6.38 -1.61 10.35
C ILE A 49 6.37 -0.18 9.84
N ILE A 50 6.58 -0.01 8.54
CA ILE A 50 6.53 1.27 7.85
C ILE A 50 5.22 1.33 7.04
N TRP A 51 4.37 2.29 7.40
CA TRP A 51 3.16 2.62 6.64
C TRP A 51 3.46 3.76 5.66
N PRO A 52 3.09 3.63 4.37
CA PRO A 52 3.25 4.72 3.43
C PRO A 52 2.37 5.93 3.80
N LYS A 53 2.98 7.12 3.78
CA LYS A 53 2.29 8.40 3.91
C LYS A 53 1.89 8.92 2.52
N ALA A 54 0.79 8.39 1.99
CA ALA A 54 0.26 8.73 0.68
C ALA A 54 -1.27 8.83 0.69
N GLU A 55 -1.88 9.20 -0.45
CA GLU A 55 -3.32 9.04 -0.64
C GLU A 55 -3.65 7.54 -0.72
N ILE A 56 -4.37 7.00 0.26
CA ILE A 56 -4.75 5.59 0.34
C ILE A 56 -6.21 5.44 0.77
N LEU A 57 -6.85 4.33 0.42
CA LEU A 57 -8.10 3.92 1.03
C LEU A 57 -7.79 3.16 2.34
N PRO A 58 -8.17 3.65 3.53
CA PRO A 58 -7.87 2.96 4.78
C PRO A 58 -8.68 1.66 4.90
N GLY A 59 -8.14 0.55 4.41
CA GLY A 59 -8.79 -0.75 4.41
C GLY A 59 -8.98 -1.30 5.83
N ILE A 60 -10.04 -2.05 6.06
CA ILE A 60 -10.34 -2.64 7.37
C ILE A 60 -9.21 -3.57 7.83
N ALA A 61 -8.63 -4.37 6.93
CA ALA A 61 -7.50 -5.24 7.27
C ALA A 61 -6.27 -4.46 7.77
N MET A 62 -5.93 -3.35 7.09
CA MET A 62 -4.87 -2.44 7.54
C MET A 62 -5.16 -1.90 8.95
N GLN A 63 -6.38 -1.42 9.19
CA GLN A 63 -6.78 -0.87 10.49
C GLN A 63 -6.70 -1.93 11.61
N LEU A 64 -7.13 -3.17 11.33
CA LEU A 64 -7.03 -4.28 12.29
C LEU A 64 -5.56 -4.63 12.59
N ILE A 65 -4.70 -4.64 11.58
CA ILE A 65 -3.26 -4.85 11.77
C ILE A 65 -2.67 -3.72 12.61
N GLN A 66 -2.99 -2.45 12.31
CA GLN A 66 -2.51 -1.29 13.07
C GLN A 66 -2.90 -1.38 14.56
N ALA A 67 -4.17 -1.69 14.84
CA ALA A 67 -4.64 -1.89 16.21
C ALA A 67 -3.93 -3.06 16.91
N GLY A 68 -3.67 -4.15 16.19
CA GLY A 68 -2.90 -5.28 16.69
C GLY A 68 -1.45 -4.92 17.01
N LEU A 69 -0.78 -4.15 16.15
CA LEU A 69 0.59 -3.68 16.36
C LEU A 69 0.68 -2.76 17.58
N GLU A 70 -0.28 -1.85 17.73
CA GLU A 70 -0.37 -0.96 18.90
C GLU A 70 -0.56 -1.76 20.19
N LYS A 71 -1.51 -2.70 20.22
CA LYS A 71 -1.78 -3.56 21.39
C LYS A 71 -0.55 -4.37 21.82
N ASN A 72 0.28 -4.78 20.86
CA ASN A 72 1.47 -5.59 21.11
C ASN A 72 2.76 -4.76 21.21
N ILE A 73 2.66 -3.42 21.25
CA ILE A 73 3.80 -2.51 21.40
C ILE A 73 4.85 -2.75 20.30
N ILE A 74 4.40 -3.09 19.09
CA ILE A 74 5.26 -3.22 17.92
C ILE A 74 5.50 -1.83 17.34
N LYS A 75 6.76 -1.49 17.11
CA LYS A 75 7.14 -0.19 16.56
C LYS A 75 6.54 -0.02 15.17
N THR A 76 5.91 1.12 14.94
CA THR A 76 5.42 1.52 13.63
C THR A 76 5.83 2.95 13.32
N VAL A 77 6.00 3.25 12.03
CA VAL A 77 6.28 4.61 11.55
C VAL A 77 5.49 4.87 10.28
N THR A 78 5.03 6.10 10.11
CA THR A 78 4.39 6.55 8.86
C THR A 78 5.29 7.57 8.20
N CYS A 79 5.83 7.25 7.02
CA CYS A 79 6.74 8.13 6.29
C CYS A 79 6.43 8.16 4.79
N LYS A 80 6.94 9.18 4.09
CA LYS A 80 6.85 9.26 2.63
C LYS A 80 7.84 8.25 2.05
N ILE A 81 7.39 7.41 1.13
CA ILE A 81 8.21 6.42 0.45
C ILE A 81 8.07 6.67 -1.05
N TYR A 82 9.16 6.93 -1.74
CA TYR A 82 9.18 7.11 -3.19
C TYR A 82 9.63 5.81 -3.86
N PHE A 83 9.18 5.58 -5.09
CA PHE A 83 9.57 4.36 -5.83
C PHE A 83 11.09 4.20 -5.93
N MET A 84 11.83 5.30 -6.12
CA MET A 84 13.30 5.31 -6.16
C MET A 84 13.97 4.87 -4.85
N ASP A 85 13.26 4.97 -3.71
CA ASP A 85 13.77 4.52 -2.40
C ASP A 85 13.70 2.99 -2.27
N THR A 86 13.00 2.32 -3.18
CA THR A 86 12.72 0.88 -3.14
C THR A 86 13.66 0.17 -4.13
N ILE A 87 14.94 0.03 -3.74
CA ILE A 87 15.88 -0.80 -4.50
C ILE A 87 15.61 -2.26 -4.11
N PHE A 88 14.95 -3.01 -4.99
CA PHE A 88 15.06 -4.48 -5.03
C PHE A 88 16.25 -4.86 -5.90
#